data_AF-A0A6B3EB31-F1
#
_entry.id   AF-A0A6B3EB31-F1
#
_cell.length_a   1.000
_cell.length_b   1.000
_cell.length_c   1.000
_cell.angle_alpha   90.00
_cell.angle_beta   90.00
_cell.angle_gamma   90.00
#
_symmetry.space_group_name_H-M   'P 1'
#
loop_
_entity.id
_entity.type
_entity.pdbx_description
1 polymer ?
#
loop_
_entity_poly.entity_id
_entity_poly.type
_entity_poly.pdbx_seq_one_letter_code
_entity_poly.pdbx_strand_id
1 'polypeptide(L)'
;GQRLGAPSTVLRGIPKGVTHNGGRIAFGPDGMLYIGTGETGDRGLAQDRKSLAGKILRVNPDGTPARGNPDPDSPVWSWGHRNVQ
;
A
#
# COMPACT_ATOMS: atom_id res chain seq x y z
N GLY A 1 -4.43 8.94 -29.91
CA GLY A 1 -4.83 8.46 -28.56
C GLY A 1 -3.74 7.58 -28.01
N GLN A 2 -3.35 7.76 -26.75
CA GLN A 2 -2.36 6.88 -26.11
C GLN A 2 -2.97 5.49 -25.95
N ARG A 3 -2.30 4.50 -26.55
CA ARG A 3 -2.67 3.09 -26.41
C ARG A 3 -2.09 2.60 -25.07
N LEU A 4 -2.91 1.94 -24.27
CA LEU A 4 -2.43 1.30 -23.04
C LEU A 4 -1.41 0.20 -23.41
N GLY A 5 -0.27 0.18 -22.71
CA GLY A 5 0.72 -0.89 -22.80
C GLY A 5 0.35 -2.08 -21.93
N ALA A 6 1.22 -3.09 -21.90
CA ALA A 6 1.11 -4.18 -20.94
C ALA A 6 1.22 -3.63 -19.51
N PRO A 7 0.45 -4.19 -18.54
CA PRO A 7 0.55 -3.75 -17.15
C PRO A 7 1.94 -4.07 -16.58
N SER A 8 2.51 -3.12 -15.84
CA SER A 8 3.69 -3.34 -15.01
C SER A 8 3.28 -3.54 -13.56
N THR A 9 4.07 -4.32 -12.82
CA THR A 9 3.88 -4.45 -11.37
C THR A 9 4.56 -3.29 -10.66
N VAL A 10 3.79 -2.51 -9.91
CA VAL A 10 4.28 -1.39 -9.08
C VAL A 10 4.73 -1.89 -7.71
N LEU A 11 3.88 -2.63 -6.99
CA LEU A 11 4.19 -3.13 -5.66
C LEU A 11 3.72 -4.58 -5.50
N ARG A 12 4.51 -5.38 -4.78
CA ARG A 12 4.24 -6.80 -4.47
C ARG A 12 4.29 -7.03 -2.96
N GLY A 13 3.85 -8.22 -2.54
CA GLY A 13 3.98 -8.65 -1.15
C GLY A 13 2.88 -8.14 -0.21
N ILE A 14 1.84 -7.50 -0.73
CA ILE A 14 0.64 -7.16 0.05
C ILE A 14 -0.10 -8.47 0.37
N PRO A 15 -0.24 -8.87 1.65
CA PRO A 15 -0.98 -10.07 2.00
C PRO A 15 -2.45 -9.95 1.64
N LYS A 16 -3.08 -11.09 1.33
CA LYS A 16 -4.53 -11.20 1.21
C LYS A 16 -5.06 -12.28 2.14
N GLY A 17 -6.27 -12.11 2.62
CA GLY A 17 -7.00 -13.08 3.41
C GLY A 17 -8.46 -13.18 2.98
N VAL A 18 -9.25 -13.86 3.81
CA VAL A 18 -10.67 -14.10 3.56
C VAL A 18 -11.54 -12.87 3.80
N THR A 19 -11.05 -11.89 4.57
CA THR A 19 -11.75 -10.63 4.89
C THR A 19 -10.75 -9.49 5.02
N HIS A 20 -11.26 -8.25 5.01
CA HIS A 20 -10.48 -7.03 5.25
C HIS A 20 -9.19 -6.92 4.42
N ASN A 21 -9.29 -7.05 3.10
CA ASN A 21 -8.13 -6.90 2.22
C ASN A 21 -7.77 -5.43 1.95
N GLY A 22 -8.67 -4.49 2.24
CA GLY A 22 -8.56 -3.12 1.76
C GLY A 22 -8.72 -3.05 0.24
N GLY A 23 -7.88 -2.26 -0.42
CA GLY A 23 -7.77 -2.22 -1.88
C GLY A 23 -8.00 -0.84 -2.51
N ARG A 24 -8.24 0.21 -1.72
CA ARG A 24 -8.32 1.57 -2.27
C ARG A 24 -6.97 2.00 -2.81
N ILE A 25 -6.96 2.55 -4.02
CA ILE A 25 -5.79 3.21 -4.61
C ILE A 25 -6.16 4.59 -5.13
N ALA A 26 -5.25 5.54 -4.98
CA ALA A 26 -5.39 6.89 -5.53
C ALA A 26 -4.02 7.54 -5.71
N PHE A 27 -3.89 8.40 -6.72
CA PHE A 27 -2.79 9.35 -6.77
C PHE A 27 -3.14 10.56 -5.91
N GLY A 28 -2.22 10.94 -5.01
CA GLY A 28 -2.34 12.15 -4.23
C GLY A 28 -2.01 13.41 -5.04
N PRO A 29 -2.28 14.61 -4.48
CA PRO A 29 -1.88 15.88 -5.12
C PRO A 29 -0.36 16.06 -5.23
N ASP A 30 0.41 15.23 -4.52
CA ASP A 30 1.88 15.13 -4.59
C ASP A 30 2.38 14.20 -5.72
N GLY A 31 1.47 13.61 -6.51
CA GLY A 31 1.80 12.69 -7.60
C GLY A 31 2.19 11.29 -7.15
N MET A 32 2.07 10.97 -5.87
CA MET A 32 2.42 9.66 -5.31
C MET A 32 1.21 8.73 -5.28
N LEU A 33 1.46 7.43 -5.44
CA LEU A 33 0.42 6.42 -5.34
C LEU A 33 0.21 6.02 -3.88
N TYR A 34 -1.02 6.20 -3.39
CA TYR A 34 -1.47 5.75 -2.08
C TYR A 34 -2.25 4.44 -2.23
N ILE A 35 -1.96 3.47 -1.36
CA ILE A 35 -2.57 2.14 -1.37
C ILE A 35 -3.05 1.83 0.04
N GLY A 36 -4.37 1.67 0.21
CA GLY A 36 -4.99 1.22 1.45
C GLY A 36 -5.01 -0.31 1.52
N THR A 37 -4.45 -0.88 2.58
CA THR A 37 -4.48 -2.32 2.86
C THR A 37 -5.24 -2.60 4.15
N GLY A 38 -5.81 -3.80 4.28
CA GLY A 38 -6.41 -4.26 5.54
C GLY A 38 -5.62 -5.39 6.19
N GLU A 39 -6.02 -5.78 7.40
CA GLU A 39 -5.30 -6.77 8.23
C GLU A 39 -5.60 -8.23 7.89
N THR A 40 -6.36 -8.49 6.83
CA THR A 40 -6.60 -9.83 6.28
C THR A 40 -7.31 -10.82 7.20
N GLY A 41 -7.86 -10.36 8.33
CA GLY A 41 -8.47 -11.19 9.39
C GLY A 41 -7.54 -11.51 10.56
N ASP A 42 -6.26 -11.12 10.52
CA ASP A 42 -5.33 -11.20 11.64
C ASP A 42 -4.91 -9.80 12.11
N ARG A 43 -5.51 -9.35 13.22
CA ARG A 43 -5.29 -8.01 13.77
C ARG A 43 -3.83 -7.76 14.14
N GLY A 44 -3.06 -8.81 14.44
CA GLY A 44 -1.64 -8.72 14.74
C GLY A 44 -0.84 -8.14 13.58
N LEU A 45 -1.23 -8.45 12.33
CA LEU A 45 -0.54 -7.99 11.14
C LEU A 45 -0.63 -6.46 10.94
N ALA A 46 -1.69 -5.82 11.46
CA ALA A 46 -1.80 -4.37 11.44
C ALA A 46 -0.64 -3.72 12.21
N GLN A 47 -0.20 -4.37 13.29
CA GLN A 47 0.89 -3.92 14.17
C GLN A 47 2.27 -4.47 13.76
N ASP A 48 2.32 -5.55 12.99
CA ASP A 48 3.59 -6.06 12.49
C ASP A 48 4.20 -5.10 11.47
N ARG A 49 5.39 -4.57 11.79
CA ARG A 49 6.16 -3.67 10.92
C ARG A 49 6.81 -4.38 9.73
N LYS A 50 6.90 -5.71 9.77
CA LYS A 50 7.40 -6.53 8.65
C LYS A 50 6.31 -6.91 7.65
N SER A 51 5.03 -6.59 7.95
CA SER A 51 3.88 -6.87 7.09
C SER A 51 3.36 -5.60 6.40
N LEU A 52 2.88 -5.74 5.15
CA LEU A 52 2.15 -4.69 4.44
C LEU A 52 0.64 -4.71 4.71
N ALA A 53 0.14 -5.60 5.57
CA ALA A 53 -1.27 -5.66 5.95
C ALA A 53 -1.63 -4.58 6.99
N GLY A 54 -2.82 -4.01 6.89
CA GLY A 54 -3.32 -2.99 7.80
C GLY A 54 -2.53 -1.67 7.75
N LYS A 55 -2.17 -1.22 6.55
CA LYS A 55 -1.31 -0.06 6.28
C LYS A 55 -1.99 0.93 5.32
N ILE A 56 -1.54 2.18 5.36
CA ILE A 56 -1.56 3.06 4.18
C ILE A 56 -0.14 3.04 3.64
N LEU A 57 0.01 2.65 2.38
CA LEU A 57 1.28 2.66 1.67
C LEU A 57 1.34 3.90 0.77
N ARG A 58 2.53 4.47 0.59
CA ARG A 58 2.80 5.61 -0.28
C ARG A 58 4.08 5.35 -1.05
N VAL A 59 3.95 5.24 -2.37
CA VAL A 59 5.05 4.91 -3.30
C VAL A 59 5.07 5.87 -4.48
N ASN A 60 6.23 6.00 -5.12
CA ASN A 60 6.35 6.65 -6.41
C ASN A 60 5.58 5.82 -7.48
N PRO A 61 5.27 6.38 -8.67
CA PRO A 61 4.59 5.64 -9.74
C PRO A 61 5.32 4.36 -10.20
N ASP A 62 6.62 4.26 -9.95
CA ASP A 62 7.45 3.07 -10.24
C ASP A 62 7.47 2.03 -9.10
N GLY A 63 6.86 2.34 -7.95
CA GLY A 63 6.73 1.45 -6.80
C GLY A 63 7.78 1.62 -5.71
N THR A 64 8.79 2.48 -5.92
CA THR A 64 9.79 2.77 -4.88
C THR A 64 9.17 3.56 -3.72
N PRO A 65 9.68 3.42 -2.48
CA PRO A 65 9.25 4.25 -1.35
C PRO A 65 9.28 5.75 -1.69
N ALA A 66 8.17 6.44 -1.41
CA ALA A 66 8.07 7.86 -1.69
C ALA A 66 8.91 8.67 -0.69
N ARG A 67 9.61 9.71 -1.18
CA ARG A 67 10.36 10.61 -0.31
C ARG A 67 9.44 11.22 0.75
N GLY A 68 9.92 11.25 2.01
CA GLY A 68 9.20 11.81 3.14
C GLY A 68 8.33 10.80 3.88
N ASN A 69 8.34 9.52 3.50
CA ASN A 69 7.80 8.46 4.35
C ASN A 69 8.53 8.45 5.72
N PRO A 70 7.85 8.02 6.81
CA PRO A 70 8.46 7.95 8.15
C PRO A 70 9.74 7.10 8.20
N ASP A 71 9.79 6.04 7.39
CA ASP A 71 10.98 5.25 7.11
C ASP A 71 11.30 5.40 5.62
N PRO A 72 12.46 5.98 5.25
CA PRO A 72 12.84 6.21 3.86
C PRO A 72 12.92 4.95 2.99
N ASP A 73 13.18 3.79 3.59
CA ASP A 73 13.33 2.52 2.87
C ASP A 73 12.03 1.70 2.85
N SER A 74 10.94 2.26 3.39
CA SER A 74 9.65 1.59 3.53
C SER A 74 8.54 2.27 2.75
N PRO A 75 7.64 1.52 2.08
CA PRO A 75 6.45 2.10 1.47
C PRO A 75 5.40 2.51 2.51
N VAL A 76 5.57 2.19 3.80
CA VAL A 76 4.56 2.43 4.84
C VAL A 76 4.49 3.91 5.20
N TRP A 77 3.33 4.53 4.95
CA TRP A 77 3.01 5.88 5.38
C TRP A 77 2.39 5.91 6.79
N SER A 78 1.44 5.00 7.05
CA SER A 78 0.87 4.79 8.38
C SER A 78 0.43 3.34 8.56
N TRP A 79 0.27 2.91 9.81
CA TRP A 79 0.04 1.52 10.18
C TRP A 79 -0.95 1.39 11.34
N GLY A 80 -1.41 0.16 11.61
CA GLY A 80 -2.42 -0.12 12.63
C GLY A 80 -3.86 -0.05 12.14
N HIS A 81 -4.08 -0.09 10.82
CA HIS A 81 -5.42 -0.03 10.23
C HIS A 81 -6.10 -1.40 10.17
N ARG A 82 -7.42 -1.43 10.32
CA ARG A 82 -8.21 -2.66 10.18
C ARG A 82 -8.54 -2.98 8.71
N ASN A 83 -9.19 -2.06 8.01
CA ASN A 83 -9.64 -2.30 6.63
C ASN A 83 -9.78 -0.96 5.88
N VAL A 84 -8.72 -0.51 5.21
CA VAL A 84 -8.72 0.75 4.45
C VAL A 84 -9.30 0.48 3.06
N GLN A 85 -10.57 0.84 2.85
CA GLN A 85 -11.33 0.69 1.59
C GLN A 85 -11.81 2.04 1.05
#